data_AF-A0A972G8C9-F1
#
_entry.id   AF-A0A972G8C9-F1
#
_cell.length_a   1.000
_cell.length_b   1.000
_cell.length_c   1.000
_cell.angle_alpha   90.00
_cell.angle_beta   90.00
_cell.angle_gamma   90.00
#
_symmetry.space_group_name_H-M   'P 1'
#
loop_
_entity.id
_entity.type
_entity.pdbx_description
1 polymer ?
#
loop_
_entity_poly.entity_id
_entity_poly.type
_entity_poly.pdbx_seq_one_letter_code
_entity_poly.pdbx_strand_id
1 'polypeptide(L)'
;MIAQSYIPQPPLNKYIDVFWLYEDYTPTHVKERVLPSGTVELVINLRDDMIRIYEPQSPEHFQQFRGCVLSGAHSEFLVIDTVCQASIIGVHFKPGGAFPFVDMPVDALTNSTVSLETLWGHAAMELRDQLMEATTPQRRFQVLERFLLFRLADSLTLHPAVAFALQEFQRIPHLRTMAVVAESLGFSSRRFIELFRHEVGLTPKRFCRIQRFQKVLRCIENGGQIAWADVAASCGYFDQAHCINDFRAFSGLNPTTYCAQNVGHRNHVPL
;
A
#
# COMPACT_ATOMS: atom_id res chain seq x y z
N MET A 1 18.82 9.75 -5.75
CA MET A 1 17.35 9.78 -5.88
C MET A 1 16.82 10.43 -4.62
N ILE A 2 16.17 11.59 -4.71
CA ILE A 2 15.52 12.20 -3.53
C ILE A 2 14.03 12.08 -3.76
N ALA A 3 13.45 10.98 -3.26
CA ALA A 3 12.02 10.95 -3.02
C ALA A 3 11.74 12.06 -1.99
N GLN A 4 10.94 13.06 -2.36
CA GLN A 4 10.47 14.04 -1.39
C GLN A 4 9.25 13.45 -0.71
N SER A 5 9.24 13.50 0.63
CA SER A 5 8.13 13.02 1.42
C SER A 5 7.57 14.13 2.29
N TYR A 6 6.27 14.06 2.52
CA TYR A 6 5.54 15.01 3.35
C TYR A 6 4.45 14.29 4.12
N ILE A 7 4.46 14.43 5.45
CA ILE A 7 3.38 13.94 6.29
C ILE A 7 2.31 15.04 6.32
N PRO A 8 1.06 14.74 5.91
CA PRO A 8 0.02 15.77 5.86
C PRO A 8 -0.34 16.30 7.23
N GLN A 9 -0.95 17.48 7.28
CA GLN A 9 -1.43 18.05 8.54
C GLN A 9 -2.70 17.33 9.07
N PRO A 10 -3.00 17.45 10.38
CA PRO A 10 -4.30 17.03 10.90
C PRO A 10 -5.46 17.71 10.15
N PRO A 11 -6.60 17.01 9.92
CA PRO A 11 -6.89 15.63 10.36
C PRO A 11 -6.36 14.53 9.45
N LEU A 12 -5.79 14.83 8.27
CA LEU A 12 -5.41 13.84 7.26
C LEU A 12 -4.33 12.87 7.74
N ASN A 13 -3.43 13.29 8.63
CA ASN A 13 -2.42 12.41 9.22
C ASN A 13 -2.99 11.23 10.04
N LYS A 14 -4.30 11.21 10.34
CA LYS A 14 -4.96 10.03 10.93
C LYS A 14 -5.15 8.91 9.92
N TYR A 15 -5.28 9.24 8.65
CA TYR A 15 -5.65 8.33 7.57
C TYR A 15 -4.51 8.08 6.59
N ILE A 16 -3.65 9.07 6.42
CA ILE A 16 -2.55 9.05 5.46
C ILE A 16 -1.24 8.92 6.21
N ASP A 17 -0.38 8.02 5.74
CA ASP A 17 0.95 7.82 6.30
C ASP A 17 1.90 8.88 5.75
N VAL A 18 1.94 9.03 4.42
CA VAL A 18 2.85 9.95 3.75
C VAL A 18 2.37 10.30 2.34
N PHE A 19 2.60 11.55 1.93
CA PHE A 19 2.67 11.92 0.52
C PHE A 19 4.10 11.79 0.04
N TRP A 20 4.29 11.22 -1.14
CA TRP A 20 5.59 11.05 -1.74
C TRP A 20 5.60 11.58 -3.16
N LEU A 21 6.76 12.09 -3.59
CA LEU A 21 6.97 12.63 -4.92
C LEU A 21 8.32 12.14 -5.44
N TYR A 22 8.29 11.56 -6.63
CA TYR A 22 9.46 11.34 -7.47
C TYR A 22 9.41 12.33 -8.63
N GLU A 23 10.50 13.06 -8.82
CA GLU A 23 10.70 13.95 -9.97
C GLU A 23 11.95 13.51 -10.73
N ASP A 24 11.86 13.58 -12.06
CA ASP A 24 12.92 13.23 -13.00
C ASP A 24 13.58 11.88 -12.70
N TYR A 25 12.75 10.90 -12.29
CA TYR A 25 13.24 9.55 -12.03
C TYR A 25 13.60 8.86 -13.35
N THR A 26 14.87 8.50 -13.48
CA THR A 26 15.39 7.70 -14.60
C THR A 26 15.78 6.31 -14.09
N PRO A 27 14.84 5.36 -14.02
CA PRO A 27 15.13 3.99 -13.60
C PRO A 27 16.09 3.32 -14.59
N THR A 28 16.97 2.46 -14.08
CA THR A 28 17.88 1.63 -14.90
C THR A 28 17.23 0.33 -15.37
N HIS A 29 16.04 0.02 -14.86
CA HIS A 29 15.20 -1.12 -15.19
C HIS A 29 13.89 -0.64 -15.81
N VAL A 30 13.20 -1.51 -16.55
CA VAL A 30 11.96 -1.15 -17.27
C VAL A 30 10.71 -1.56 -16.49
N LYS A 31 10.83 -2.56 -15.61
CA LYS A 31 9.72 -3.05 -14.79
C LYS A 31 10.20 -3.33 -13.38
N GLU A 32 9.29 -3.24 -12.43
CA GLU A 32 9.56 -3.63 -11.05
C GLU A 32 8.35 -4.32 -10.42
N ARG A 33 8.62 -5.16 -9.42
CA ARG A 33 7.59 -5.70 -8.55
C ARG A 33 7.33 -4.72 -7.40
N VAL A 34 6.06 -4.36 -7.23
CA VAL A 34 5.59 -3.65 -6.03
C VAL A 34 5.08 -4.68 -5.03
N LEU A 35 5.75 -4.81 -3.90
CA LEU A 35 5.44 -5.78 -2.87
C LEU A 35 4.26 -5.31 -2.00
N PRO A 36 3.37 -6.22 -1.57
CA PRO A 36 2.16 -5.86 -0.84
C PRO A 36 2.49 -5.28 0.55
N SER A 37 1.98 -4.10 0.84
CA SER A 37 2.03 -3.43 2.16
C SER A 37 0.80 -3.71 3.03
N GLY A 38 -0.30 -4.15 2.41
CA GLY A 38 -1.61 -4.31 3.06
C GLY A 38 -2.37 -2.99 3.23
N THR A 39 -2.00 -1.97 2.45
CA THR A 39 -2.61 -0.63 2.43
C THR A 39 -3.02 -0.26 1.02
N VAL A 40 -3.79 0.81 0.90
CA VAL A 40 -4.22 1.41 -0.37
C VAL A 40 -3.22 2.48 -0.76
N GLU A 41 -2.97 2.65 -2.06
CA GLU A 41 -2.10 3.70 -2.60
C GLU A 41 -2.82 4.49 -3.69
N LEU A 42 -2.69 5.81 -3.64
CA LEU A 42 -3.08 6.68 -4.74
C LEU A 42 -1.83 7.09 -5.50
N VAL A 43 -1.87 7.00 -6.83
CA VAL A 43 -0.75 7.37 -7.69
C VAL A 43 -1.24 8.26 -8.83
N ILE A 44 -0.57 9.39 -9.00
CA ILE A 44 -0.81 10.35 -10.07
C ILE A 44 0.48 10.54 -10.86
N ASN A 45 0.41 10.25 -12.15
CA ASN A 45 1.44 10.53 -13.13
C ASN A 45 1.39 11.99 -13.56
N LEU A 46 2.52 12.69 -13.40
CA LEU A 46 2.67 14.11 -13.69
C LEU A 46 3.42 14.36 -15.02
N ARG A 47 3.84 13.31 -15.73
CA ARG A 47 4.56 13.43 -17.00
C ARG A 47 3.82 12.81 -18.17
N ASP A 48 3.36 11.56 -18.02
CA ASP A 48 2.58 10.85 -19.03
C ASP A 48 1.12 10.77 -18.57
N ASP A 49 0.19 10.53 -19.51
CA ASP A 49 -1.23 10.29 -19.24
C ASP A 49 -1.54 8.81 -19.06
N MET A 50 -0.53 7.96 -18.89
CA MET A 50 -0.71 6.52 -18.80
C MET A 50 -0.01 5.92 -17.58
N ILE A 51 -0.70 4.97 -16.95
CA ILE A 51 -0.16 4.06 -15.95
C ILE A 51 -0.46 2.64 -16.41
N ARG A 52 0.57 1.78 -16.45
CA ARG A 52 0.46 0.37 -16.84
C ARG A 52 0.77 -0.54 -15.67
N ILE A 53 -0.12 -1.51 -15.44
CA ILE A 53 0.03 -2.53 -14.40
C ILE A 53 -0.04 -3.89 -15.08
N TYR A 54 1.05 -4.63 -15.02
CA TYR A 54 1.22 -5.94 -15.64
C TYR A 54 0.75 -7.06 -14.72
N GLU A 55 0.24 -8.11 -15.32
CA GLU A 55 -0.10 -9.33 -14.60
C GLU A 55 1.18 -10.05 -14.15
N PRO A 56 1.32 -10.41 -12.85
CA PRO A 56 2.53 -11.04 -12.31
C PRO A 56 3.00 -12.30 -13.04
N GLN A 57 2.07 -13.07 -13.61
CA GLN A 57 2.33 -14.35 -14.27
C GLN A 57 2.35 -14.23 -15.81
N SER A 58 2.05 -13.04 -16.37
CA SER A 58 1.94 -12.81 -17.81
C SER A 58 2.53 -11.44 -18.15
N PRO A 59 3.85 -11.34 -18.34
CA PRO A 59 4.55 -10.06 -18.46
C PRO A 59 4.18 -9.25 -19.71
N GLU A 60 3.45 -9.84 -20.66
CA GLU A 60 2.93 -9.18 -21.86
C GLU A 60 1.50 -8.66 -21.69
N HIS A 61 0.77 -9.12 -20.68
CA HIS A 61 -0.58 -8.66 -20.38
C HIS A 61 -0.53 -7.55 -19.33
N PHE A 62 -1.19 -6.43 -19.63
CA PHE A 62 -1.31 -5.30 -18.72
C PHE A 62 -2.68 -4.65 -18.82
N GLN A 63 -3.08 -4.04 -17.71
CA GLN A 63 -4.15 -3.06 -17.68
C GLN A 63 -3.54 -1.66 -17.80
N GLN A 64 -4.22 -0.79 -18.55
CA GLN A 64 -3.81 0.58 -18.75
C GLN A 64 -4.87 1.53 -18.18
N PHE A 65 -4.40 2.52 -17.44
CA PHE A 65 -5.22 3.55 -16.83
C PHE A 65 -4.74 4.92 -17.27
N ARG A 66 -5.67 5.88 -17.35
CA ARG A 66 -5.31 7.29 -17.47
C ARG A 66 -4.61 7.76 -16.20
N GLY A 67 -3.76 8.78 -16.29
CA GLY A 67 -2.68 9.16 -15.36
C GLY A 67 -3.00 9.31 -13.85
N CYS A 68 -4.17 8.94 -13.36
CA CYS A 68 -4.54 8.90 -11.95
C CYS A 68 -5.21 7.57 -11.58
N VAL A 69 -4.65 6.86 -10.60
CA VAL A 69 -5.19 5.58 -10.12
C VAL A 69 -5.27 5.51 -8.59
N LEU A 70 -6.23 4.71 -8.11
CA LEU A 70 -6.26 4.18 -6.76
C LEU A 70 -5.99 2.67 -6.83
N SER A 71 -4.89 2.24 -6.23
CA SER A 71 -4.52 0.84 -6.09
C SER A 71 -4.98 0.34 -4.73
N GLY A 72 -5.86 -0.67 -4.72
CA GLY A 72 -6.38 -1.23 -3.48
C GLY A 72 -5.33 -2.00 -2.69
N ALA A 73 -5.73 -2.60 -1.57
CA ALA A 73 -4.81 -3.45 -0.81
C ALA A 73 -4.53 -4.74 -1.59
N HIS A 74 -3.29 -4.86 -2.10
CA HIS A 74 -2.84 -6.06 -2.76
C HIS A 74 -2.38 -7.11 -1.76
N SER A 75 -2.70 -8.35 -2.09
CA SER A 75 -2.35 -9.53 -1.33
C SER A 75 -1.18 -10.29 -1.95
N GLU A 76 -0.76 -9.89 -3.16
CA GLU A 76 0.37 -10.41 -3.94
C GLU A 76 1.14 -9.22 -4.51
N PHE A 77 2.32 -9.45 -5.09
CA PHE A 77 3.03 -8.35 -5.75
C PHE A 77 2.35 -7.93 -7.05
N LEU A 78 2.46 -6.66 -7.38
CA LEU A 78 2.14 -6.12 -8.69
C LEU A 78 3.39 -5.99 -9.54
N VAL A 79 3.24 -5.91 -10.86
CA VAL A 79 4.33 -5.53 -11.76
C VAL A 79 3.96 -4.22 -12.45
N ILE A 80 4.85 -3.24 -12.42
CA ILE A 80 4.59 -1.90 -12.98
C ILE A 80 5.68 -1.50 -13.98
N ASP A 81 5.33 -0.58 -14.88
CA ASP A 81 6.28 0.08 -15.80
C ASP A 81 6.97 1.24 -15.09
N THR A 82 8.29 1.18 -14.96
CA THR A 82 9.06 2.24 -14.31
C THR A 82 9.32 3.43 -15.24
N VAL A 83 9.23 3.23 -16.56
CA VAL A 83 9.36 4.32 -17.54
C VAL A 83 8.19 5.30 -17.43
N CYS A 84 7.01 4.79 -17.06
CA CYS A 84 5.84 5.61 -16.75
C CYS A 84 6.00 6.40 -15.43
N GLN A 85 7.04 6.17 -14.63
CA GLN A 85 7.22 6.77 -13.29
C GLN A 85 8.21 7.94 -13.25
N ALA A 86 8.54 8.53 -14.39
CA ALA A 86 9.55 9.59 -14.44
C ALA A 86 9.17 10.84 -13.61
N SER A 87 7.88 11.14 -13.45
CA SER A 87 7.40 12.11 -12.47
C SER A 87 6.05 11.65 -11.93
N ILE A 88 6.03 11.22 -10.66
CA ILE A 88 4.85 10.67 -10.02
C ILE A 88 4.72 11.22 -8.60
N ILE A 89 3.50 11.59 -8.24
CA ILE A 89 3.11 11.93 -6.88
C ILE A 89 2.09 10.91 -6.38
N GLY A 90 2.20 10.52 -5.11
CA GLY A 90 1.27 9.56 -4.55
C GLY A 90 1.02 9.75 -3.08
N VAL A 91 0.05 8.97 -2.61
CA VAL A 91 -0.40 8.91 -1.22
C VAL A 91 -0.30 7.47 -0.78
N HIS A 92 0.46 7.24 0.29
CA HIS A 92 0.39 5.98 1.01
C HIS A 92 -0.62 6.13 2.15
N PHE A 93 -1.75 5.43 2.06
CA PHE A 93 -2.73 5.44 3.15
C PHE A 93 -2.25 4.54 4.29
N LYS A 94 -2.65 4.86 5.52
CA LYS A 94 -2.55 3.93 6.64
C LYS A 94 -3.51 2.75 6.41
N PRO A 95 -3.34 1.61 7.10
CA PRO A 95 -4.33 0.53 7.08
C PRO A 95 -5.74 1.05 7.39
N GLY A 96 -6.71 0.78 6.51
CA GLY A 96 -8.08 1.31 6.60
C GLY A 96 -8.22 2.82 6.34
N GLY A 97 -7.12 3.53 6.10
CA GLY A 97 -7.10 4.99 5.95
C GLY A 97 -7.75 5.49 4.66
N ALA A 98 -7.92 4.64 3.65
CA ALA A 98 -8.62 5.03 2.42
C ALA A 98 -10.16 5.01 2.56
N PHE A 99 -10.69 4.34 3.59
CA PHE A 99 -12.14 4.18 3.79
C PHE A 99 -12.94 5.49 3.74
N PRO A 100 -12.48 6.60 4.37
CA PRO A 100 -13.21 7.87 4.32
C PRO A 100 -13.20 8.59 2.96
N PHE A 101 -12.43 8.10 1.99
CA PHE A 101 -12.22 8.76 0.68
C PHE A 101 -12.87 8.00 -0.48
N VAL A 102 -13.47 6.84 -0.21
CA VAL A 102 -14.13 5.98 -1.19
C VAL A 102 -15.57 5.67 -0.75
N ASP A 103 -16.55 6.04 -1.57
CA ASP A 103 -17.97 5.80 -1.30
C ASP A 103 -18.40 4.38 -1.70
N MET A 104 -17.59 3.40 -1.29
CA MET A 104 -17.79 1.98 -1.58
C MET A 104 -17.03 1.10 -0.58
N PRO A 105 -17.40 -0.17 -0.40
CA PRO A 105 -16.60 -1.12 0.35
C PRO A 105 -15.16 -1.17 -0.18
N VAL A 106 -14.17 -1.02 0.71
CA VAL A 106 -12.75 -1.04 0.32
C VAL A 106 -12.35 -2.42 -0.22
N ASP A 107 -13.05 -3.49 0.16
CA ASP A 107 -12.74 -4.82 -0.35
C ASP A 107 -13.11 -5.04 -1.81
N ALA A 108 -13.96 -4.19 -2.40
CA ALA A 108 -14.16 -4.14 -3.84
C ALA A 108 -12.91 -3.64 -4.61
N LEU A 109 -11.94 -3.03 -3.93
CA LEU A 109 -10.64 -2.64 -4.50
C LEU A 109 -9.55 -3.71 -4.29
N THR A 110 -9.82 -4.80 -3.55
CA THR A 110 -8.81 -5.80 -3.20
C THR A 110 -8.18 -6.42 -4.44
N ASN A 111 -6.84 -6.47 -4.48
CA ASN A 111 -6.08 -6.97 -5.62
C ASN A 111 -6.43 -6.29 -6.96
N SER A 112 -6.94 -5.05 -6.92
CA SER A 112 -7.35 -4.32 -8.13
C SER A 112 -6.89 -2.88 -8.06
N THR A 113 -6.76 -2.29 -9.25
CA THR A 113 -6.50 -0.87 -9.43
C THR A 113 -7.64 -0.28 -10.24
N VAL A 114 -8.07 0.91 -9.86
CA VAL A 114 -9.15 1.63 -10.55
C VAL A 114 -8.70 3.05 -10.91
N SER A 115 -9.26 3.59 -11.98
CA SER A 115 -9.03 5.00 -12.33
C SER A 115 -9.67 5.92 -11.30
N LEU A 116 -8.97 7.00 -10.92
CA LEU A 116 -9.58 8.05 -10.10
C LEU A 116 -10.71 8.77 -10.84
N GLU A 117 -10.72 8.77 -12.18
CA GLU A 117 -11.84 9.33 -12.96
C GLU A 117 -13.13 8.53 -12.70
N THR A 118 -13.04 7.21 -12.54
CA THR A 118 -14.18 6.36 -12.19
C THR A 118 -14.70 6.64 -10.79
N LEU A 119 -13.81 6.93 -9.82
CA LEU A 119 -14.18 7.17 -8.42
C LEU A 119 -14.64 8.60 -8.15
N TRP A 120 -13.97 9.58 -8.75
CA TRP A 120 -14.09 11.00 -8.39
C TRP A 120 -14.50 11.90 -9.56
N GLY A 121 -14.71 11.32 -10.75
CA GLY A 121 -15.18 12.02 -11.94
C GLY A 121 -14.22 13.12 -12.37
N HIS A 122 -14.80 14.26 -12.76
CA HIS A 122 -14.06 15.42 -13.27
C HIS A 122 -13.02 15.95 -12.29
N ALA A 123 -13.29 15.88 -10.99
CA ALA A 123 -12.37 16.41 -9.98
C ALA A 123 -11.02 15.68 -9.95
N ALA A 124 -10.95 14.42 -10.39
CA ALA A 124 -9.67 13.70 -10.52
C ALA A 124 -8.80 14.31 -11.64
N MET A 125 -9.42 14.73 -12.75
CA MET A 125 -8.72 15.40 -13.84
C MET A 125 -8.24 16.79 -13.41
N GLU A 126 -9.12 17.58 -12.78
CA GLU A 126 -8.75 18.89 -12.23
C GLU A 126 -7.60 18.80 -11.21
N LEU A 127 -7.61 17.78 -10.35
CA LEU A 127 -6.53 17.54 -9.40
C LEU A 127 -5.18 17.35 -10.13
N ARG A 128 -5.17 16.52 -11.17
CA ARG A 128 -3.95 16.26 -11.94
C ARG A 128 -3.45 17.51 -12.64
N ASP A 129 -4.34 18.28 -13.26
CA ASP A 129 -3.99 19.54 -13.91
C ASP A 129 -3.37 20.54 -12.92
N GLN A 130 -3.99 20.73 -11.76
CA GLN A 130 -3.46 21.59 -10.69
C GLN A 130 -2.09 21.11 -10.16
N LEU A 131 -1.85 19.80 -10.11
CA LEU A 131 -0.56 19.24 -9.70
C LEU A 131 0.53 19.45 -10.76
N MET A 132 0.18 19.38 -12.05
CA MET A 132 1.10 19.66 -13.16
C MET A 132 1.44 21.16 -13.25
N GLU A 133 0.48 22.05 -12.98
CA GLU A 133 0.69 23.50 -12.93
C GLU A 133 1.54 23.94 -11.72
N ALA A 134 1.53 23.17 -10.62
CA ALA A 134 2.33 23.45 -9.45
C ALA A 134 3.82 23.18 -9.72
N THR A 135 4.62 24.24 -9.65
CA THR A 135 6.05 24.22 -10.00
C THR A 135 6.98 23.79 -8.87
N THR A 136 6.47 23.64 -7.64
CA THR A 136 7.28 23.18 -6.49
C THR A 136 6.65 21.97 -5.80
N PRO A 137 7.49 21.06 -5.26
CA PRO A 137 7.02 19.92 -4.45
C PRO A 137 6.08 20.31 -3.32
N GLN A 138 6.42 21.36 -2.57
CA GLN A 138 5.60 21.84 -1.46
C GLN A 138 4.23 22.31 -1.94
N ARG A 139 4.17 22.97 -3.11
CA ARG A 139 2.90 23.40 -3.68
C ARG A 139 2.05 22.22 -4.14
N ARG A 140 2.67 21.19 -4.74
CA ARG A 140 1.98 19.95 -5.10
C ARG A 140 1.39 19.25 -3.88
N PHE A 141 2.15 19.13 -2.79
CA PHE A 141 1.63 18.57 -1.54
C PHE A 141 0.45 19.39 -0.97
N GLN A 142 0.49 20.72 -1.05
CA GLN A 142 -0.63 21.57 -0.63
C GLN A 142 -1.88 21.44 -1.53
N VAL A 143 -1.72 21.21 -2.83
CA VAL A 143 -2.85 20.90 -3.72
C VAL A 143 -3.48 19.58 -3.32
N LEU A 144 -2.66 18.53 -3.16
CA LEU A 144 -3.11 17.20 -2.77
C LEU A 144 -3.79 17.20 -1.40
N GLU A 145 -3.22 17.91 -0.43
CA GLU A 145 -3.79 18.04 0.92
C GLU A 145 -5.18 18.70 0.88
N ARG A 146 -5.33 19.82 0.17
CA ARG A 146 -6.62 20.53 0.05
C ARG A 146 -7.67 19.67 -0.64
N PHE A 147 -7.29 18.96 -1.70
CA PHE A 147 -8.19 18.05 -2.40
C PHE A 147 -8.67 16.92 -1.48
N LEU A 148 -7.75 16.26 -0.76
CA LEU A 148 -8.10 15.17 0.13
C LEU A 148 -8.90 15.64 1.35
N LEU A 149 -8.63 16.84 1.88
CA LEU A 149 -9.48 17.46 2.91
C LEU A 149 -10.90 17.65 2.42
N PHE A 150 -11.09 18.11 1.18
CA PHE A 150 -12.43 18.27 0.59
C PHE A 150 -13.14 16.93 0.36
N ARG A 151 -12.38 15.86 0.09
CA ARG A 151 -12.90 14.51 -0.11
C ARG A 151 -13.15 13.73 1.17
N LEU A 152 -12.61 14.19 2.30
CA LEU A 152 -12.75 13.50 3.57
C LEU A 152 -14.22 13.50 4.01
N ALA A 153 -14.86 12.33 3.97
CA ALA A 153 -16.23 12.19 4.44
C ALA A 153 -16.25 11.98 5.96
N ASP A 154 -16.67 13.00 6.71
CA ASP A 154 -16.76 12.93 8.18
C ASP A 154 -17.70 11.81 8.68
N SER A 155 -18.67 11.38 7.85
CA SER A 155 -19.58 10.27 8.15
C SER A 155 -18.92 8.90 8.05
N LEU A 156 -17.82 8.77 7.30
CA LEU A 156 -17.12 7.52 7.04
C LEU A 156 -15.88 7.46 7.91
N THR A 157 -16.05 7.04 9.17
CA THR A 157 -14.94 6.74 10.07
C THR A 157 -14.84 5.24 10.30
N LEU A 158 -13.62 4.74 10.51
CA LEU A 158 -13.42 3.33 10.85
C LEU A 158 -14.24 2.97 12.09
N HIS A 159 -14.90 1.82 12.04
CA HIS A 159 -15.59 1.30 13.20
C HIS A 159 -14.58 1.10 14.34
N PRO A 160 -14.91 1.45 15.60
CA PRO A 160 -13.97 1.35 16.72
C PRO A 160 -13.32 -0.03 16.89
N ALA A 161 -14.07 -1.09 16.60
CA ALA A 161 -13.58 -2.46 16.58
C ALA A 161 -12.45 -2.70 15.55
N VAL A 162 -12.59 -2.14 14.34
CA VAL A 162 -11.57 -2.23 13.28
C VAL A 162 -10.35 -1.39 13.65
N ALA A 163 -10.56 -0.16 14.12
CA ALA A 163 -9.47 0.70 14.59
C ALA A 163 -8.65 0.06 15.72
N PHE A 164 -9.32 -0.54 16.71
CA PHE A 164 -8.68 -1.28 17.79
C PHE A 164 -7.89 -2.47 17.26
N ALA A 165 -8.48 -3.28 16.38
CA ALA A 165 -7.81 -4.45 15.83
C ALA A 165 -6.57 -4.09 15.00
N LEU A 166 -6.63 -3.03 14.19
CA LEU A 166 -5.47 -2.52 13.45
C LEU A 166 -4.33 -2.11 14.39
N GLN A 167 -4.66 -1.44 15.49
CA GLN A 167 -3.67 -1.03 16.50
C GLN A 167 -3.03 -2.25 17.18
N GLU A 168 -3.82 -3.25 17.55
CA GLU A 168 -3.34 -4.51 18.14
C GLU A 168 -2.45 -5.30 17.16
N PHE A 169 -2.85 -5.42 15.89
CA PHE A 169 -2.09 -6.14 14.87
C PHE A 169 -0.75 -5.46 14.55
N GLN A 170 -0.68 -4.14 14.60
CA GLN A 170 0.58 -3.41 14.45
C GLN A 170 1.52 -3.61 15.65
N ARG A 171 0.97 -3.61 16.88
CA ARG A 171 1.75 -3.78 18.11
C ARG A 171 2.28 -5.20 18.25
N ILE A 172 1.44 -6.20 18.01
CA ILE A 172 1.75 -7.61 18.25
C ILE A 172 1.02 -8.52 17.24
N PRO A 173 1.58 -8.74 16.03
CA PRO A 173 0.89 -9.48 14.96
C PRO A 173 0.52 -10.95 15.27
N HIS A 174 1.05 -11.52 16.35
CA HIS A 174 1.08 -12.98 16.59
C HIS A 174 0.63 -13.44 17.99
N LEU A 175 0.45 -12.56 19.00
CA LEU A 175 0.12 -13.00 20.37
C LEU A 175 -1.38 -13.06 20.67
N ARG A 176 -2.24 -12.46 19.85
CA ARG A 176 -3.70 -12.58 20.00
C ARG A 176 -4.31 -13.17 18.74
N THR A 177 -5.00 -14.30 18.90
CA THR A 177 -5.77 -14.90 17.80
C THR A 177 -6.90 -13.95 17.42
N MET A 178 -7.29 -13.95 16.14
CA MET A 178 -8.43 -13.16 15.67
C MET A 178 -9.71 -13.41 16.48
N ALA A 179 -9.89 -14.63 16.99
CA ALA A 179 -11.02 -15.00 17.85
C ALA A 179 -11.02 -14.18 19.15
N VAL A 180 -9.87 -14.04 19.81
CA VAL A 180 -9.73 -13.24 21.04
C VAL A 180 -10.03 -11.76 20.78
N VAL A 181 -9.54 -11.21 19.66
CA VAL A 181 -9.83 -9.82 19.29
C VAL A 181 -11.32 -9.64 19.01
N ALA A 182 -11.94 -10.51 18.21
CA ALA A 182 -13.36 -10.43 17.89
C ALA A 182 -14.27 -10.60 19.12
N GLU A 183 -13.98 -11.57 19.99
CA GLU A 183 -14.72 -11.81 21.24
C GLU A 183 -14.61 -10.62 22.20
N SER A 184 -13.41 -10.05 22.35
CA SER A 184 -13.19 -8.86 23.21
C SER A 184 -13.98 -7.63 22.76
N LEU A 185 -14.44 -7.63 21.50
CA LEU A 185 -15.22 -6.55 20.89
C LEU A 185 -16.72 -6.88 20.79
N GLY A 186 -17.15 -8.05 21.27
CA GLY A 186 -18.55 -8.47 21.23
C GLY A 186 -19.06 -8.90 19.84
N PHE A 187 -18.17 -9.24 18.92
CA PHE A 187 -18.51 -9.68 17.56
C PHE A 187 -18.37 -11.18 17.39
N SER A 188 -19.24 -11.78 16.56
CA SER A 188 -18.94 -13.08 15.97
C SER A 188 -17.76 -12.93 14.99
N SER A 189 -16.94 -13.97 14.85
CA SER A 189 -15.77 -13.92 13.94
C SER A 189 -16.18 -13.59 12.50
N ARG A 190 -17.32 -14.10 12.03
CA ARG A 190 -17.84 -13.82 10.69
C ARG A 190 -18.15 -12.33 10.50
N ARG A 191 -18.94 -11.74 11.41
CA ARG A 191 -19.34 -10.33 11.31
C ARG A 191 -18.13 -9.40 11.41
N PHE A 192 -17.16 -9.72 12.27
CA PHE A 192 -15.93 -8.95 12.37
C PHE A 192 -15.08 -9.04 11.08
N ILE A 193 -14.97 -10.22 10.46
CA ILE A 193 -14.25 -10.38 9.19
C ILE A 193 -14.92 -9.58 8.07
N GLU A 194 -16.25 -9.64 7.96
CA GLU A 194 -17.03 -8.88 6.97
C GLU A 194 -16.79 -7.36 7.16
N LEU A 195 -16.92 -6.86 8.40
CA LEU A 195 -16.67 -5.46 8.72
C LEU A 195 -15.23 -5.03 8.44
N PHE A 196 -14.24 -5.82 8.86
CA PHE A 196 -12.83 -5.50 8.65
C PHE A 196 -12.48 -5.47 7.16
N ARG A 197 -13.03 -6.40 6.36
CA ARG A 197 -12.87 -6.37 4.89
C ARG A 197 -13.48 -5.10 4.30
N HIS A 198 -14.71 -4.77 4.69
CA HIS A 198 -15.40 -3.60 4.18
C HIS A 198 -14.59 -2.31 4.36
N GLU A 199 -13.89 -2.16 5.48
CA GLU A 199 -13.15 -0.93 5.80
C GLU A 199 -11.64 -0.98 5.46
N VAL A 200 -11.02 -2.16 5.44
CA VAL A 200 -9.55 -2.32 5.24
C VAL A 200 -9.21 -2.96 3.89
N GLY A 201 -10.18 -3.60 3.24
CA GLY A 201 -10.03 -4.35 1.99
C GLY A 201 -9.61 -5.80 2.18
N LEU A 202 -8.77 -6.10 3.16
CA LEU A 202 -8.27 -7.45 3.39
C LEU A 202 -9.02 -8.18 4.50
N THR A 203 -8.92 -9.51 4.54
CA THR A 203 -9.28 -10.24 5.77
C THR A 203 -8.24 -9.95 6.86
N PRO A 204 -8.61 -9.98 8.16
CA PRO A 204 -7.64 -9.78 9.23
C PRO A 204 -6.47 -10.77 9.17
N LYS A 205 -6.75 -12.05 8.83
CA LYS A 205 -5.70 -13.08 8.66
C LYS A 205 -4.71 -12.72 7.55
N ARG A 206 -5.20 -12.26 6.39
CA ARG A 206 -4.32 -11.88 5.27
C ARG A 206 -3.52 -10.62 5.62
N PHE A 207 -4.17 -9.63 6.23
CA PHE A 207 -3.51 -8.43 6.72
C PHE A 207 -2.35 -8.76 7.68
N CYS A 208 -2.57 -9.60 8.70
CA CYS A 208 -1.50 -10.00 9.63
C CYS A 208 -0.36 -10.74 8.92
N ARG A 209 -0.65 -11.61 7.95
CA ARG A 209 0.42 -12.28 7.16
C ARG A 209 1.28 -11.26 6.41
N ILE A 210 0.67 -10.26 5.77
CA ILE A 210 1.39 -9.19 5.08
C ILE A 210 2.19 -8.34 6.07
N GLN A 211 1.64 -8.01 7.24
CA GLN A 211 2.37 -7.24 8.26
C GLN A 211 3.59 -7.99 8.79
N ARG A 212 3.51 -9.32 8.98
CA ARG A 212 4.69 -10.15 9.31
C ARG A 212 5.73 -10.12 8.19
N PHE A 213 5.30 -10.26 6.95
CA PHE A 213 6.18 -10.16 5.78
C PHE A 213 6.87 -8.80 5.68
N GLN A 214 6.13 -7.70 5.84
CA GLN A 214 6.68 -6.34 5.88
C GLN A 214 7.68 -6.14 7.04
N LYS A 215 7.48 -6.82 8.17
CA LYS A 215 8.45 -6.83 9.28
C LYS A 215 9.75 -7.55 8.90
N VAL A 216 9.66 -8.67 8.18
CA VAL A 216 10.84 -9.37 7.63
C VAL A 216 11.61 -8.45 6.69
N LEU A 217 10.95 -7.74 5.78
CA LEU A 217 11.62 -6.77 4.88
C LEU A 217 12.39 -5.70 5.67
N ARG A 218 11.79 -5.13 6.73
CA ARG A 218 12.47 -4.16 7.61
C ARG A 218 13.70 -4.75 8.31
N CYS A 219 13.64 -6.01 8.73
CA CYS A 219 14.78 -6.69 9.32
C CYS A 219 15.93 -6.87 8.31
N ILE A 220 15.61 -7.10 7.03
CA ILE A 220 16.59 -7.22 5.94
C ILE A 220 17.25 -5.85 5.66
N GLU A 221 16.47 -4.77 5.59
CA GLU A 221 16.96 -3.40 5.31
C GLU A 221 18.01 -2.90 6.32
N ASN A 222 17.91 -3.32 7.59
CA ASN A 222 18.80 -2.85 8.66
C ASN A 222 20.25 -3.36 8.53
N GLY A 223 20.54 -4.25 7.57
CA GLY A 223 21.89 -4.70 7.22
C GLY A 223 22.48 -5.73 8.19
N GLY A 224 23.44 -6.52 7.69
CA GLY A 224 24.19 -7.51 8.46
C GLY A 224 23.93 -8.97 8.08
N GLN A 225 24.59 -9.90 8.79
CA GLN A 225 24.39 -11.33 8.59
C GLN A 225 23.00 -11.73 9.11
N ILE A 226 22.15 -12.24 8.22
CA ILE A 226 20.76 -12.56 8.55
C ILE A 226 20.66 -13.98 9.10
N ALA A 227 20.40 -14.10 10.40
CA ALA A 227 19.97 -15.36 11.01
C ALA A 227 18.48 -15.60 10.72
N TRP A 228 18.17 -16.28 9.62
CA TRP A 228 16.78 -16.44 9.14
C TRP A 228 15.83 -17.09 10.15
N ALA A 229 16.33 -18.00 11.00
CA ALA A 229 15.54 -18.59 12.07
C ALA A 229 15.12 -17.55 13.13
N ASP A 230 16.05 -16.67 13.53
CA ASP A 230 15.78 -15.60 14.51
C ASP A 230 14.87 -14.52 13.92
N VAL A 231 15.06 -14.18 12.64
CA VAL A 231 14.15 -13.27 11.92
C VAL A 231 12.75 -13.86 11.84
N ALA A 232 12.62 -15.15 11.48
CA ALA A 232 11.33 -15.83 11.42
C ALA A 232 10.63 -15.81 12.79
N ALA A 233 11.33 -16.20 13.86
CA ALA A 233 10.79 -16.22 15.22
C ALA A 233 10.38 -14.81 15.69
N SER A 234 11.25 -13.81 15.55
CA SER A 234 10.98 -12.42 15.96
C SER A 234 9.87 -11.75 15.14
N CYS A 235 9.62 -12.23 13.92
CA CYS A 235 8.51 -11.78 13.07
C CYS A 235 7.19 -12.56 13.30
N GLY A 236 7.18 -13.55 14.20
CA GLY A 236 5.97 -14.31 14.55
C GLY A 236 5.65 -15.44 13.55
N TYR A 237 6.68 -15.99 12.92
CA TYR A 237 6.57 -17.26 12.19
C TYR A 237 6.86 -18.43 13.10
N PHE A 238 6.26 -19.58 12.78
CA PHE A 238 6.49 -20.83 13.52
C PHE A 238 7.92 -21.35 13.28
N ASP A 239 8.39 -21.27 12.04
CA ASP A 239 9.73 -21.66 11.62
C ASP A 239 10.17 -20.87 10.38
N GLN A 240 11.41 -21.11 9.95
CA GLN A 240 11.98 -20.51 8.76
C GLN A 240 11.25 -20.93 7.46
N ALA A 241 10.75 -22.16 7.37
CA ALA A 241 10.07 -22.66 6.17
C ALA A 241 8.74 -21.93 5.93
N HIS A 242 7.96 -21.70 6.98
CA HIS A 242 6.76 -20.88 6.96
C HIS A 242 7.08 -19.43 6.55
N CYS A 243 8.15 -18.85 7.09
CA CYS A 243 8.60 -17.52 6.69
C CYS A 243 8.94 -17.46 5.18
N ILE A 244 9.71 -18.42 4.67
CA ILE A 244 10.08 -18.49 3.25
C ILE A 244 8.84 -18.67 2.36
N ASN A 245 7.88 -19.49 2.77
CA ASN A 245 6.65 -19.71 2.01
C ASN A 245 5.81 -18.44 1.90
N ASP A 246 5.62 -17.69 2.99
CA ASP A 246 4.95 -16.38 2.96
C ASP A 246 5.75 -15.39 2.10
N PHE A 247 7.07 -15.33 2.26
CA PHE A 247 7.93 -14.43 1.49
C PHE A 247 7.81 -14.67 -0.03
N ARG A 248 7.86 -15.94 -0.46
CA ARG A 248 7.66 -16.33 -1.86
C ARG A 248 6.27 -15.97 -2.36
N ALA A 249 5.23 -16.23 -1.57
CA ALA A 249 3.86 -15.93 -1.96
C ALA A 249 3.64 -14.42 -2.17
N PHE A 250 4.30 -13.57 -1.39
CA PHE A 250 4.14 -12.12 -1.47
C PHE A 250 5.09 -11.42 -2.46
N SER A 251 6.29 -11.95 -2.68
CA SER A 251 7.32 -11.31 -3.51
C SER A 251 7.62 -12.02 -4.82
N GLY A 252 7.20 -13.28 -4.96
CA GLY A 252 7.63 -14.16 -6.04
C GLY A 252 9.13 -14.50 -5.99
N LEU A 253 9.81 -14.22 -4.89
CA LEU A 253 11.25 -14.45 -4.71
C LEU A 253 11.52 -15.23 -3.42
N ASN A 254 12.70 -15.84 -3.36
CA ASN A 254 13.25 -16.32 -2.10
C ASN A 254 13.89 -15.14 -1.35
N PRO A 255 13.91 -15.15 -0.01
CA PRO A 255 14.53 -14.08 0.76
C PRO A 255 15.98 -13.81 0.38
N THR A 256 16.79 -14.85 0.16
CA THR A 256 18.20 -14.70 -0.28
C THR A 256 18.32 -14.03 -1.65
N THR A 257 17.42 -14.36 -2.60
CA THR A 257 17.41 -13.74 -3.93
C THR A 257 17.05 -12.26 -3.84
N TYR A 258 16.06 -11.93 -3.01
CA TYR A 258 15.70 -10.55 -2.75
C TYR A 258 16.86 -9.75 -2.13
N CYS A 259 17.56 -10.30 -1.13
CA CYS A 259 18.71 -9.63 -0.50
C CYS A 259 19.88 -9.41 -1.46
N ALA A 260 20.03 -10.25 -2.49
CA ALA A 260 21.08 -10.11 -3.49
C ALA A 260 20.77 -9.02 -4.53
N GLN A 261 19.51 -8.58 -4.64
CA GLN A 261 19.12 -7.50 -5.53
C GLN A 261 19.39 -6.14 -4.89
N ASN A 262 19.88 -5.19 -5.68
CA ASN A 262 20.06 -3.81 -5.23
C ASN A 262 18.71 -3.09 -5.25
N VAL A 263 17.91 -3.32 -4.21
CA VAL A 263 16.59 -2.71 -4.05
C VAL A 263 16.73 -1.30 -3.47
N GLY A 264 16.35 -0.28 -4.25
CA GLY A 264 16.40 1.12 -3.80
C GLY A 264 15.36 1.46 -2.72
N HIS A 265 14.29 0.66 -2.63
CA HIS A 265 13.25 0.73 -1.61
C HIS A 265 12.70 -0.68 -1.35
N ARG A 266 12.44 -1.07 -0.09
CA ARG A 266 12.07 -2.48 0.23
C ARG A 266 10.94 -3.06 -0.60
N ASN A 267 9.94 -2.24 -0.93
CA ASN A 267 8.75 -2.71 -1.63
C ASN A 267 8.87 -2.63 -3.16
N HIS A 268 9.98 -2.13 -3.71
CA HIS A 268 10.16 -2.00 -5.17
C HIS A 268 11.37 -2.82 -5.60
N VAL A 269 11.08 -3.91 -6.32
CA VAL A 269 12.08 -4.89 -6.71
C VAL A 269 12.27 -4.87 -8.23
N PRO A 270 13.44 -4.45 -8.74
CA PRO A 270 13.71 -4.42 -10.18
C PRO A 270 13.54 -5.79 -10.85
N LEU A 271 13.01 -5.78 -12.08
CA LEU A 271 12.92 -6.92 -13.01
C LEU A 271 13.86 -6.75 -14.19
#